data_AF-A0A151IZ48-F1
#
_entry.id   AF-A0A151IZ48-F1
#
_cell.length_a   1.000
_cell.length_b   1.000
_cell.length_c   1.000
_cell.angle_alpha   90.00
_cell.angle_beta   90.00
_cell.angle_gamma   90.00
#
_symmetry.space_group_name_H-M   'P 1'
#
loop_
_entity.id
_entity.type
_entity.pdbx_description
1 polymer ?
#
loop_
_entity_poly.entity_id
_entity_poly.type
_entity_poly.pdbx_seq_one_letter_code
_entity_poly.pdbx_strand_id
1 'polypeptide(L)'
;DVTVIRDNELIEFDWYPTFSGRYLIFWSQHPVSQKLGTIARLVDRVVLLSNPKCHFDNLCFVIKVLLENDYPLSFVFENINNRLKNIIMASNRKNVVNINNNETRLRQLMVFPHVKSISNKITNVINKADYLIGFRCINKLNKFIKSQKDKDELVKNNNVIYKINCDNCNASYVGQTKRQLQTRIKEHRNNIRLDQSNHSVITKHIKEYNHTFNWEDVKIVDSESNYKKRNISEMIHIKEQKNGLNLMKDTELLDKAYLNILDDIRK
;
A
#
# COMPACT_ATOMS: atom_id res chain seq x y z
N ASP A 1 12.84 20.66 10.44
CA ASP A 1 13.53 21.32 11.56
C ASP A 1 13.75 22.77 11.19
N VAL A 2 13.71 23.65 12.20
CA VAL A 2 13.79 25.10 12.04
C VAL A 2 14.93 25.60 12.92
N THR A 3 15.80 26.41 12.34
CA THR A 3 16.85 27.14 13.06
C THR A 3 16.20 28.36 13.71
N VAL A 4 16.42 28.54 15.01
CA VAL A 4 15.94 29.71 15.73
C VAL A 4 17.13 30.65 15.90
N ILE A 5 17.03 31.84 15.32
CA ILE A 5 18.07 32.88 15.36
C ILE A 5 17.56 33.98 16.30
N ARG A 6 18.36 34.33 17.30
CA ARG A 6 18.06 35.47 18.18
C ARG A 6 18.84 36.68 17.67
N ASP A 7 18.13 37.68 17.18
CA ASP A 7 18.69 38.98 16.79
C ASP A 7 18.16 40.04 17.75
N ASN A 8 18.95 40.39 18.75
CA ASN A 8 18.57 41.25 19.87
C ASN A 8 17.31 40.74 20.61
N GLU A 9 16.22 41.52 20.58
CA GLU A 9 14.90 41.17 21.16
C GLU A 9 13.99 40.38 20.20
N LEU A 10 14.40 40.19 18.94
CA LEU A 10 13.61 39.50 17.92
C LEU A 10 14.05 38.04 17.77
N ILE A 11 13.06 37.18 17.53
CA ILE A 11 13.26 35.78 17.20
C ILE A 11 12.97 35.61 15.71
N GLU A 12 13.98 35.19 14.96
CA GLU A 12 13.87 34.83 13.56
C GLU A 12 13.93 33.30 13.40
N PHE A 13 13.28 32.82 12.34
CA PHE A 13 13.22 31.41 12.02
C PHE A 13 13.79 31.17 10.63
N ASP A 14 14.56 30.11 10.47
CA ASP A 14 15.08 29.67 9.18
C ASP A 14 15.03 28.14 9.04
N TRP A 15 15.23 27.59 7.85
CA TRP A 15 15.26 26.15 7.64
C TRP A 15 16.56 25.55 8.20
N TYR A 16 16.44 24.62 9.14
CA TYR A 16 17.57 23.80 9.60
C TYR A 16 17.88 22.63 8.64
N PRO A 17 19.10 22.55 8.07
CA PRO A 17 19.45 21.57 7.05
C PRO A 17 19.94 20.22 7.64
N THR A 18 19.05 19.45 8.29
CA THR A 18 19.38 18.14 8.89
C THR A 18 19.19 16.93 7.99
N PHE A 19 18.86 17.12 6.71
CA PHE A 19 18.40 16.02 5.87
C PHE A 19 19.36 15.75 4.71
N SER A 20 19.32 14.51 4.22
CA SER A 20 20.26 13.95 3.24
C SER A 20 20.14 14.48 1.81
N GLY A 21 19.34 15.52 1.55
CA GLY A 21 19.03 15.98 0.19
C GLY A 21 18.08 15.07 -0.61
N ARG A 22 17.77 13.86 -0.11
CA ARG A 22 17.01 12.86 -0.86
C ARG A 22 15.51 12.99 -0.63
N TYR A 23 14.79 13.19 -1.73
CA TYR A 23 13.33 13.22 -1.79
C TYR A 23 12.81 12.16 -2.77
N LEU A 24 11.52 12.25 -3.08
CA LEU A 24 10.88 11.38 -4.04
C LEU A 24 11.46 11.60 -5.44
N ILE A 25 12.23 10.65 -5.98
CA ILE A 25 12.78 10.75 -7.35
C ILE A 25 11.66 10.94 -8.38
N PHE A 26 11.83 11.88 -9.31
CA PHE A 26 10.81 12.24 -10.30
C PHE A 26 10.40 11.08 -11.20
N TRP A 27 11.33 10.19 -11.56
CA TRP A 27 11.04 9.04 -12.43
C TRP A 27 10.43 7.84 -11.69
N SER A 28 10.31 7.90 -10.37
CA SER A 28 9.71 6.83 -9.59
C SER A 28 8.23 6.60 -9.96
N GLN A 29 7.75 5.37 -9.76
CA GLN A 29 6.38 4.92 -10.01
C GLN A 29 5.39 5.45 -8.96
N HIS A 30 5.36 6.76 -8.80
CA HIS A 30 4.48 7.50 -7.90
C HIS A 30 3.56 8.41 -8.71
N PRO A 31 2.31 8.61 -8.26
CA PRO A 31 1.40 9.57 -8.86
C PRO A 31 2.04 10.96 -8.94
N VAL A 32 1.74 11.70 -10.01
CA VAL A 32 2.19 13.09 -10.17
C VAL A 32 1.73 13.95 -8.98
N SER A 33 0.55 13.70 -8.42
CA SER A 33 0.06 14.40 -7.22
C SER A 33 0.99 14.28 -6.00
N GLN A 34 1.69 13.16 -5.82
CA GLN A 34 2.66 13.00 -4.75
C GLN A 34 3.96 13.76 -5.04
N LYS A 35 4.38 13.80 -6.31
CA LYS A 35 5.55 14.60 -6.76
C LYS A 35 5.29 16.09 -6.57
N LEU A 36 4.08 16.55 -6.91
CA LEU A 36 3.58 17.89 -6.62
C LEU A 36 3.52 18.16 -5.12
N GLY A 37 3.07 17.18 -4.33
CA GLY A 37 3.06 17.25 -2.88
C GLY A 37 4.45 17.48 -2.28
N THR A 38 5.50 16.84 -2.83
CA THR A 38 6.90 17.11 -2.42
C THR A 38 7.26 18.57 -2.65
N ILE A 39 7.01 19.11 -3.85
CA ILE A 39 7.29 20.53 -4.18
C ILE A 39 6.51 21.44 -3.24
N ALA A 40 5.20 21.22 -3.10
CA ALA A 40 4.33 22.05 -2.28
C ALA A 40 4.80 22.10 -0.81
N ARG A 41 5.18 20.96 -0.23
CA ARG A 41 5.67 20.89 1.15
C ARG A 41 7.00 21.62 1.35
N LEU A 42 7.89 21.58 0.36
CA LEU A 42 9.16 22.30 0.40
C LEU A 42 8.92 23.81 0.34
N VAL A 43 8.08 24.27 -0.61
CA VAL A 43 7.72 25.69 -0.73
C VAL A 43 6.99 26.19 0.52
N ASP A 44 6.05 25.41 1.05
CA ASP A 44 5.32 25.74 2.29
C ASP A 44 6.27 25.92 3.46
N ARG A 45 7.29 25.07 3.57
CA ARG A 45 8.30 25.19 4.63
C ARG A 45 9.05 26.51 4.52
N VAL A 46 9.45 26.92 3.31
CA VAL A 46 10.12 28.20 3.12
C VAL A 46 9.19 29.35 3.52
N VAL A 47 8.01 29.42 2.92
CA VAL A 47 7.14 30.60 3.07
C VAL A 47 6.50 30.68 4.45
N LEU A 48 6.10 29.55 5.04
CA LEU A 48 5.33 29.54 6.30
C LEU A 48 6.19 29.41 7.55
N LEU A 49 7.41 28.89 7.45
CA LEU A 49 8.26 28.61 8.62
C LEU A 49 9.58 29.40 8.66
N SER A 50 9.97 30.10 7.58
CA SER A 50 11.18 30.93 7.56
C SER A 50 10.86 32.43 7.43
N ASN A 51 11.76 33.27 7.92
CA ASN A 51 11.67 34.72 7.80
C ASN A 51 11.80 35.15 6.32
N PRO A 52 11.02 36.14 5.84
CA PRO A 52 11.10 36.65 4.46
C PRO A 52 12.52 36.95 3.95
N LYS A 53 13.44 37.38 4.82
CA LYS A 53 14.86 37.62 4.47
C LYS A 53 15.55 36.36 3.90
N CYS A 54 15.18 35.19 4.40
CA CYS A 54 15.78 33.90 4.03
C CYS A 54 15.06 33.21 2.86
N HIS A 55 13.93 33.76 2.37
CA HIS A 55 13.08 33.08 1.38
C HIS A 55 13.80 32.85 0.05
N PHE A 56 14.58 33.82 -0.41
CA PHE A 56 15.30 33.71 -1.67
C PHE A 56 16.30 32.55 -1.65
N ASP A 57 17.21 32.54 -0.68
CA ASP A 57 18.23 31.51 -0.53
C ASP A 57 17.61 30.13 -0.34
N ASN A 58 16.55 30.05 0.48
CA ASN A 58 15.83 28.81 0.71
C ASN A 58 15.12 28.29 -0.55
N LEU A 59 14.54 29.16 -1.38
CA LEU A 59 13.93 28.75 -2.65
C LEU A 59 15.00 28.29 -3.65
N CYS A 60 16.13 28.97 -3.75
CA CYS A 60 17.27 28.52 -4.55
C CYS A 60 17.73 27.12 -4.10
N PHE A 61 17.81 26.90 -2.79
CA PHE A 61 18.12 25.59 -2.22
C PHE A 61 17.06 24.53 -2.57
N VAL A 62 15.76 24.84 -2.45
CA VAL A 62 14.69 23.92 -2.87
C VAL A 62 14.83 23.51 -4.34
N ILE A 63 15.09 24.47 -5.23
CA ILE A 63 15.26 24.21 -6.66
C ILE A 63 16.44 23.26 -6.88
N LYS A 64 17.60 23.54 -6.27
CA LYS A 64 18.78 22.67 -6.35
C LYS A 64 18.45 21.24 -5.92
N VAL A 65 17.82 21.08 -4.76
CA VAL A 65 17.44 19.77 -4.22
C VAL A 65 16.47 19.04 -5.14
N LEU A 66 15.48 19.72 -5.72
CA LEU A 66 14.53 19.09 -6.65
C LEU A 66 15.22 18.62 -7.94
N LEU A 67 16.17 19.40 -8.47
CA LEU A 67 16.96 19.03 -9.64
C LEU A 67 17.85 17.81 -9.35
N GLU A 68 18.47 17.74 -8.18
CA GLU A 68 19.24 16.57 -7.71
C GLU A 68 18.37 15.30 -7.55
N ASN A 69 17.03 15.44 -7.50
CA ASN A 69 16.06 14.34 -7.47
C ASN A 69 15.36 14.13 -8.83
N ASP A 70 15.99 14.56 -9.92
CA ASP A 70 15.57 14.41 -11.33
C ASP A 70 14.27 15.13 -11.72
N TYR A 71 13.81 16.13 -10.96
CA TYR A 71 12.64 16.89 -11.36
C TYR A 71 12.97 17.78 -12.58
N PRO A 72 12.17 17.76 -13.67
CA PRO A 72 12.37 18.64 -14.81
C PRO A 72 12.27 20.11 -14.40
N LEU A 73 13.18 20.94 -14.91
CA LEU A 73 13.28 22.35 -14.54
C LEU A 73 11.97 23.11 -14.78
N SER A 74 11.34 22.91 -15.94
CA SER A 74 10.04 23.52 -16.28
C SER A 74 8.95 23.13 -15.28
N PHE A 75 8.90 21.84 -14.92
CA PHE A 75 7.96 21.32 -13.94
C PHE A 75 8.18 21.91 -12.55
N VAL A 76 9.43 22.10 -12.12
CA VAL A 76 9.75 22.73 -10.83
C VAL A 76 9.24 24.17 -10.79
N PHE A 77 9.64 25.00 -11.76
CA PHE A 77 9.27 26.42 -11.77
C PHE A 77 7.76 26.64 -11.87
N GLU A 78 7.09 25.92 -12.76
CA GLU A 78 5.64 26.01 -12.91
C GLU A 78 4.93 25.74 -11.58
N ASN A 79 5.32 24.67 -10.88
CA ASN A 79 4.63 24.22 -9.68
C ASN A 79 5.01 25.02 -8.43
N ILE A 80 6.24 25.55 -8.33
CA ILE A 80 6.59 26.52 -7.30
C ILE A 80 5.74 27.79 -7.46
N ASN A 81 5.68 28.34 -8.68
CA ASN A 81 4.90 29.55 -8.96
C ASN A 81 3.41 29.35 -8.66
N ASN A 82 2.84 28.21 -9.08
CA ASN A 82 1.45 27.86 -8.77
C ASN A 82 1.21 27.75 -7.26
N ARG A 83 2.17 27.17 -6.51
CA ARG A 83 2.04 27.07 -5.05
C ARG A 83 2.11 28.43 -4.37
N LEU A 84 3.05 29.29 -4.75
CA LEU A 84 3.18 30.65 -4.21
C LEU A 84 1.90 31.46 -4.44
N LYS A 85 1.36 31.43 -5.67
CA LYS A 85 0.08 32.06 -6.00
C LYS A 85 -1.05 31.57 -5.07
N ASN A 86 -1.13 30.26 -4.86
CA ASN A 86 -2.15 29.67 -3.99
C ASN A 86 -2.01 30.12 -2.52
N ILE A 87 -0.78 30.22 -2.00
CA ILE A 87 -0.54 30.70 -0.62
C ILE A 87 -1.00 32.16 -0.50
N ILE A 88 -0.62 33.02 -1.44
CA ILE A 88 -1.02 34.44 -1.46
C ILE A 88 -2.54 34.58 -1.55
N MET A 89 -3.18 33.85 -2.47
CA MET A 89 -4.63 33.87 -2.63
C MET A 89 -5.36 33.35 -1.39
N ALA A 90 -4.84 32.33 -0.72
CA ALA A 90 -5.44 31.80 0.50
C ALA A 90 -5.40 32.81 1.66
N SER A 91 -4.31 33.55 1.80
CA SER A 91 -4.19 34.66 2.74
C SER A 91 -5.21 35.77 2.46
N ASN A 92 -5.46 36.07 1.18
CA ASN A 92 -6.46 37.06 0.78
C ASN A 92 -7.91 36.58 1.01
N ARG A 93 -8.18 35.28 0.86
CA ARG A 93 -9.51 34.69 1.12
C ARG A 93 -9.87 34.63 2.59
N LYS A 94 -8.90 34.53 3.51
CA LYS A 94 -9.19 34.60 4.96
C LYS A 94 -9.87 35.91 5.37
N ASN A 95 -9.78 36.96 4.56
CA ASN A 95 -10.44 38.24 4.79
C ASN A 95 -11.89 38.30 4.26
N VAL A 96 -12.37 37.27 3.55
CA VAL A 96 -13.74 37.21 3.01
C VAL A 96 -14.39 35.92 3.50
N VAL A 97 -14.92 35.95 4.72
CA VAL A 97 -15.77 34.87 5.24
C VAL A 97 -17.14 35.02 4.58
N ASN A 98 -17.38 34.26 3.51
CA ASN A 98 -18.74 34.07 3.00
C ASN A 98 -19.15 32.63 3.31
N ILE A 99 -20.01 32.48 4.31
CA ILE A 99 -20.59 31.21 4.75
C ILE A 99 -21.70 30.86 3.76
N ASN A 100 -21.33 30.30 2.61
CA ASN A 100 -22.29 29.57 1.79
C ASN A 100 -22.18 28.09 2.17
N ASN A 101 -23.04 27.71 3.12
CA ASN A 101 -23.32 26.32 3.47
C ASN A 101 -24.07 25.65 2.31
N ASN A 102 -23.34 25.31 1.25
CA ASN A 102 -23.85 24.33 0.30
C ASN A 102 -23.54 22.96 0.89
N GLU A 103 -24.60 22.19 1.18
CA GLU A 103 -24.52 20.78 1.56
C GLU A 103 -23.83 19.99 0.45
N THR A 104 -22.49 19.97 0.46
CA THR A 104 -21.72 19.12 -0.44
C THR A 104 -21.93 17.68 0.00
N ARG A 105 -22.70 16.94 -0.79
CA ARG A 105 -22.86 15.49 -0.67
C ARG A 105 -21.49 14.85 -0.42
N LEU A 106 -21.37 14.08 0.67
CA LEU A 106 -20.12 13.45 1.06
C LEU A 106 -19.73 12.40 0.01
N ARG A 107 -18.66 12.66 -0.73
CA ARG A 107 -18.12 11.72 -1.72
C ARG A 107 -17.46 10.53 -1.04
N GLN A 108 -17.67 9.33 -1.58
CA GLN A 108 -17.03 8.13 -1.07
C GLN A 108 -15.58 8.02 -1.58
N LEU A 109 -14.62 7.76 -0.69
CA LEU A 109 -13.21 7.60 -1.05
C LEU A 109 -12.91 6.17 -1.53
N MET A 110 -12.35 6.06 -2.73
CA MET A 110 -11.81 4.81 -3.29
C MET A 110 -10.30 4.94 -3.50
N VAL A 111 -9.52 3.97 -2.99
CA VAL A 111 -8.06 4.00 -3.08
C VAL A 111 -7.54 2.83 -3.91
N PHE A 112 -6.85 3.13 -5.00
CA PHE A 112 -6.29 2.14 -5.92
C PHE A 112 -4.75 2.09 -5.84
N PRO A 113 -4.12 0.94 -6.11
CA PRO A 113 -2.68 0.91 -6.36
C PRO A 113 -2.33 1.76 -7.59
N HIS A 114 -1.27 2.56 -7.49
CA HIS A 114 -0.79 3.36 -8.61
C HIS A 114 -0.01 2.50 -9.60
N VAL A 115 -0.49 2.42 -10.83
CA VAL A 115 0.18 1.80 -11.96
C VAL A 115 -0.02 2.71 -13.15
N LYS A 116 1.06 3.31 -13.68
CA LYS A 116 1.01 4.39 -14.68
C LYS A 116 0.05 4.13 -15.84
N SER A 117 0.03 2.91 -16.39
CA SER A 117 -0.82 2.52 -17.53
C SER A 117 -2.30 2.31 -17.18
N ILE A 118 -2.61 1.99 -15.92
CA ILE A 118 -3.95 1.59 -15.47
C ILE A 118 -4.63 2.72 -14.71
N SER A 119 -3.90 3.43 -13.84
CA SER A 119 -4.46 4.46 -12.96
C SER A 119 -5.20 5.55 -13.73
N ASN A 120 -4.68 5.99 -14.88
CA ASN A 120 -5.34 7.00 -15.71
C ASN A 120 -6.67 6.49 -16.29
N LYS A 121 -6.70 5.22 -16.72
CA LYS A 121 -7.92 4.59 -17.24
C LYS A 121 -8.98 4.48 -16.15
N ILE A 122 -8.59 4.05 -14.95
CA ILE A 122 -9.49 3.98 -13.78
C ILE A 122 -10.11 5.35 -13.49
N THR A 123 -9.29 6.41 -13.46
CA THR A 123 -9.78 7.78 -13.20
C THR A 123 -10.76 8.29 -14.25
N ASN A 124 -10.66 7.80 -15.50
CA ASN A 124 -11.58 8.20 -16.57
C ASN A 124 -12.91 7.45 -16.53
N VAL A 125 -12.92 6.22 -16.00
CA VAL A 125 -14.14 5.38 -15.93
C VAL A 125 -14.99 5.69 -14.69
N ILE A 126 -14.36 6.02 -13.56
CA ILE A 126 -15.09 6.24 -12.30
C ILE A 126 -15.74 7.64 -12.27
N ASN A 127 -17.00 7.70 -11.84
CA ASN A 127 -17.73 8.95 -11.67
C ASN A 127 -17.14 9.81 -10.54
N LYS A 128 -16.50 10.92 -10.92
CA LYS A 128 -15.88 11.88 -9.98
C LYS A 128 -16.90 12.71 -9.19
N ALA A 129 -18.18 12.69 -9.57
CA ALA A 129 -19.25 13.33 -8.82
C ALA A 129 -19.57 12.57 -7.53
N ASP A 130 -19.54 11.23 -7.59
CA ASP A 130 -19.89 10.36 -6.45
C ASP A 130 -18.66 9.92 -5.65
N TYR A 131 -17.52 9.73 -6.34
CA TYR A 131 -16.32 9.15 -5.74
C TYR A 131 -15.12 10.10 -5.76
N LEU A 132 -14.38 10.08 -4.66
CA LEU A 132 -13.04 10.63 -4.59
C LEU A 132 -12.04 9.51 -4.84
N ILE A 133 -11.12 9.69 -5.78
CA ILE A 133 -10.15 8.67 -6.17
C ILE A 133 -8.79 9.02 -5.57
N GLY A 134 -8.25 8.12 -4.77
CA GLY A 134 -6.89 8.17 -4.25
C GLY A 134 -6.01 7.08 -4.86
N PHE A 135 -4.69 7.33 -4.91
CA PHE A 135 -3.72 6.35 -5.36
C PHE A 135 -2.68 6.06 -4.27
N ARG A 136 -2.48 4.77 -3.99
CA ARG A 136 -1.43 4.26 -3.09
C ARG A 136 -0.27 3.69 -3.88
N CYS A 137 0.95 3.93 -3.41
CA CYS A 137 2.15 3.36 -4.03
C CYS A 137 2.38 1.92 -3.51
N ILE A 138 2.81 1.04 -4.41
CA ILE A 138 3.05 -0.38 -4.11
C ILE A 138 4.45 -0.55 -3.51
N ASN A 139 5.45 0.17 -4.03
CA ASN A 139 6.84 0.11 -3.60
C ASN A 139 7.09 1.06 -2.41
N LYS A 140 6.67 0.63 -1.23
CA LYS A 140 6.95 1.36 0.01
C LYS A 140 8.40 1.14 0.45
N LEU A 141 9.03 2.17 1.01
CA LEU A 141 10.39 2.10 1.52
C LEU A 141 10.56 0.99 2.57
N ASN A 142 9.55 0.73 3.39
CA ASN A 142 9.59 -0.32 4.42
C ASN A 142 9.78 -1.75 3.86
N LYS A 143 9.58 -1.95 2.54
CA LYS A 143 9.90 -3.21 1.86
C LYS A 143 11.42 -3.44 1.77
N PHE A 144 12.16 -2.35 1.58
CA PHE A 144 13.62 -2.35 1.39
C PHE A 144 14.36 -2.02 2.69
N ILE A 145 13.86 -1.02 3.41
CA ILE A 145 14.41 -0.53 4.67
C ILE A 145 13.50 -1.05 5.78
N LYS A 146 13.84 -2.21 6.33
CA LYS A 146 13.17 -2.77 7.50
C LYS A 146 13.80 -2.20 8.76
N SER A 147 13.06 -2.13 9.86
CA SER A 147 13.74 -2.05 11.16
C SER A 147 14.63 -3.28 11.25
N GLN A 148 15.90 -3.13 11.59
CA GLN A 148 16.91 -4.20 11.68
C GLN A 148 16.63 -5.18 12.84
N LYS A 149 15.37 -5.53 13.05
CA LYS A 149 14.90 -6.52 14.01
C LYS A 149 15.01 -7.91 13.40
N ASP A 150 15.20 -8.90 14.25
CA ASP A 150 15.15 -10.30 13.85
C ASP A 150 13.78 -10.63 13.25
N LYS A 151 13.79 -11.47 12.21
CA LYS A 151 12.54 -11.97 11.62
C LYS A 151 11.98 -13.04 12.53
N ASP A 152 10.69 -12.92 12.86
CA ASP A 152 9.97 -13.99 13.52
C ASP A 152 9.96 -15.26 12.66
N GLU A 153 9.94 -16.42 13.31
CA GLU A 153 9.70 -17.70 12.65
C GLU A 153 8.39 -17.65 11.83
N LEU A 154 8.42 -18.24 10.63
CA LEU A 154 7.28 -18.19 9.69
C LEU A 154 5.97 -18.67 10.32
N VAL A 155 6.03 -19.70 11.15
CA VAL A 155 4.88 -20.33 11.81
C VAL A 155 4.23 -19.46 12.90
N LYS A 156 4.91 -18.41 13.38
CA LYS A 156 4.38 -17.46 14.37
C LYS A 156 3.57 -16.33 13.73
N ASN A 157 3.54 -16.24 12.40
CA ASN A 157 2.78 -15.22 11.69
C ASN A 157 1.26 -15.41 11.80
N ASN A 158 0.55 -14.29 11.82
CA ASN A 158 -0.91 -14.19 11.84
C ASN A 158 -1.41 -13.61 10.52
N ASN A 159 -2.70 -13.77 10.24
CA ASN A 159 -3.35 -13.15 9.06
C ASN A 159 -2.75 -13.59 7.72
N VAL A 160 -2.37 -14.86 7.63
CA VAL A 160 -1.67 -15.43 6.47
C VAL A 160 -2.56 -16.36 5.67
N ILE A 161 -2.24 -16.45 4.37
CA ILE A 161 -2.68 -17.50 3.48
C ILE A 161 -1.51 -18.46 3.37
N TYR A 162 -1.76 -19.74 3.63
CA TYR A 162 -0.73 -20.79 3.66
C TYR A 162 -1.08 -21.91 2.69
N LYS A 163 -0.05 -22.64 2.27
CA LYS A 163 -0.12 -23.79 1.39
C LYS A 163 0.60 -24.97 2.04
N ILE A 164 -0.09 -26.11 2.08
CA ILE A 164 0.44 -27.40 2.55
C ILE A 164 0.44 -28.37 1.37
N ASN A 165 1.57 -29.01 1.11
CA ASN A 165 1.70 -29.99 0.03
C ASN A 165 1.58 -31.41 0.59
N CYS A 166 1.02 -32.30 -0.23
CA CYS A 166 1.14 -33.74 -0.02
C CYS A 166 2.57 -34.17 -0.36
N ASP A 167 3.17 -35.04 0.46
CA ASP A 167 4.52 -35.57 0.21
C ASP A 167 4.50 -36.71 -0.82
N ASN A 168 3.35 -37.35 -1.01
CA ASN A 168 3.21 -38.55 -1.84
C ASN A 168 2.64 -38.26 -3.25
N CYS A 169 2.06 -37.08 -3.47
CA CYS A 169 1.51 -36.71 -4.78
C CYS A 169 1.55 -35.18 -4.99
N ASN A 170 1.28 -34.74 -6.22
CA ASN A 170 1.30 -33.31 -6.58
C ASN A 170 0.11 -32.50 -6.04
N ALA A 171 -0.69 -33.07 -5.12
CA ALA A 171 -1.84 -32.40 -4.53
C ALA A 171 -1.39 -31.38 -3.46
N SER A 172 -2.14 -30.30 -3.33
CA SER A 172 -1.89 -29.30 -2.29
C SER A 172 -3.19 -28.73 -1.75
N TYR A 173 -3.13 -28.22 -0.52
CA TYR A 173 -4.22 -27.50 0.13
C TYR A 173 -3.79 -26.07 0.41
N VAL A 174 -4.65 -25.11 0.07
CA VAL A 174 -4.48 -23.70 0.43
C VAL A 174 -5.55 -23.33 1.43
N GLY A 175 -5.18 -22.59 2.47
CA GLY A 175 -6.14 -22.04 3.42
C GLY A 175 -5.65 -20.75 4.04
N GLN A 176 -6.54 -20.04 4.73
CA GLN A 176 -6.19 -18.85 5.50
C GLN A 176 -6.36 -19.02 7.01
N THR A 177 -5.67 -18.16 7.77
CA THR A 177 -5.84 -18.06 9.22
C THR A 177 -5.71 -16.61 9.70
N LYS A 178 -6.60 -16.21 10.61
CA LYS A 178 -6.46 -14.97 11.39
C LYS A 178 -5.47 -15.15 12.55
N ARG A 179 -5.40 -16.36 13.12
CA ARG A 179 -4.53 -16.73 14.24
C ARG A 179 -3.15 -17.16 13.74
N GLN A 180 -2.27 -17.51 14.68
CA GLN A 180 -0.93 -18.01 14.36
C GLN A 180 -1.02 -19.25 13.48
N LEU A 181 -0.17 -19.29 12.46
CA LEU A 181 -0.11 -20.41 11.52
C LEU A 181 0.14 -21.75 12.22
N GLN A 182 1.02 -21.79 13.22
CA GLN A 182 1.26 -22.99 14.03
C GLN A 182 -0.01 -23.58 14.64
N THR A 183 -0.93 -22.74 15.11
CA THR A 183 -2.17 -23.21 15.73
C THR A 183 -3.07 -23.86 14.69
N ARG A 184 -3.12 -23.28 13.49
CA ARG A 184 -3.90 -23.84 12.38
C ARG A 184 -3.32 -25.16 11.87
N ILE A 185 -1.99 -25.27 11.81
CA ILE A 185 -1.30 -26.53 11.44
C ILE A 185 -1.62 -27.62 12.48
N LYS A 186 -1.55 -27.30 13.77
CA LYS A 186 -1.90 -28.26 14.85
C LYS A 186 -3.34 -28.75 14.76
N GLU A 187 -4.27 -27.86 14.42
CA GLU A 187 -5.68 -28.24 14.19
C GLU A 187 -5.83 -29.24 13.04
N HIS A 188 -5.16 -29.01 11.91
CA HIS A 188 -5.17 -29.95 10.80
C HIS A 188 -4.56 -31.31 11.17
N ARG A 189 -3.40 -31.32 11.85
CA ARG A 189 -2.79 -32.57 12.35
C ARG A 189 -3.72 -33.34 13.29
N ASN A 190 -4.42 -32.64 14.18
CA ASN A 190 -5.31 -33.24 15.17
C ASN A 190 -6.69 -33.63 14.60
N ASN A 191 -7.07 -33.12 13.42
CA ASN A 191 -8.38 -33.38 12.82
C ASN A 191 -8.61 -34.87 12.52
N ILE A 192 -7.54 -35.66 12.31
CA ILE A 192 -7.63 -37.12 12.11
C ILE A 192 -8.25 -37.87 13.30
N ARG A 193 -8.19 -37.29 14.50
CA ARG A 193 -8.72 -37.85 15.74
C ARG A 193 -10.22 -37.59 15.93
N LEU A 194 -10.82 -36.73 15.11
CA LEU A 194 -12.25 -36.43 15.17
C LEU A 194 -13.06 -37.52 14.45
N ASP A 195 -14.37 -37.50 14.65
CA ASP A 195 -15.31 -38.34 13.91
C ASP A 195 -15.24 -38.11 12.40
N GLN A 196 -15.58 -39.14 11.62
CA GLN A 196 -15.47 -39.13 10.16
C GLN A 196 -16.32 -38.04 9.48
N SER A 197 -17.45 -37.68 10.07
CA SER A 197 -18.29 -36.57 9.61
C SER A 197 -17.58 -35.22 9.65
N ASN A 198 -16.59 -35.06 10.54
CA ASN A 198 -15.86 -33.81 10.79
C ASN A 198 -14.45 -33.80 10.15
N HIS A 199 -14.13 -34.78 9.30
CA HIS A 199 -12.84 -34.82 8.62
C HIS A 199 -12.72 -33.73 7.56
N SER A 200 -11.63 -32.97 7.66
CA SER A 200 -11.20 -32.01 6.64
C SER A 200 -10.85 -32.70 5.33
N VAL A 201 -10.78 -31.94 4.23
CA VAL A 201 -10.33 -32.46 2.93
C VAL A 201 -8.91 -33.05 2.99
N ILE A 202 -8.03 -32.49 3.83
CA ILE A 202 -6.69 -33.02 4.07
C ILE A 202 -6.79 -34.40 4.72
N THR A 203 -7.58 -34.52 5.79
CA THR A 203 -7.75 -35.78 6.53
C THR A 203 -8.38 -36.86 5.66
N LYS A 204 -9.38 -36.50 4.82
CA LYS A 204 -9.98 -37.43 3.86
C LYS A 204 -8.94 -37.94 2.88
N HIS A 205 -8.12 -37.06 2.31
CA HIS A 205 -7.03 -37.44 1.41
C HIS A 205 -6.00 -38.37 2.08
N ILE A 206 -5.62 -38.09 3.33
CA ILE A 206 -4.73 -38.96 4.12
C ILE A 206 -5.34 -40.35 4.26
N LYS A 207 -6.63 -40.46 4.64
CA LYS A 207 -7.29 -41.76 4.87
C LYS A 207 -7.56 -42.54 3.58
N GLU A 208 -7.94 -41.87 2.50
CA GLU A 208 -8.29 -42.51 1.23
C GLU A 208 -7.06 -43.06 0.49
N TYR A 209 -5.95 -42.30 0.50
CA TYR A 209 -4.76 -42.63 -0.29
C TYR A 209 -3.57 -43.11 0.56
N ASN A 210 -3.72 -43.16 1.88
CA ASN A 210 -2.63 -43.44 2.83
C ASN A 210 -1.41 -42.52 2.63
N HIS A 211 -1.69 -41.26 2.32
CA HIS A 211 -0.69 -40.23 2.06
C HIS A 211 -0.33 -39.43 3.31
N THR A 212 0.79 -38.71 3.24
CA THR A 212 1.30 -37.82 4.28
C THR A 212 1.46 -36.41 3.76
N PHE A 213 1.42 -35.42 4.66
CA PHE A 213 1.56 -34.01 4.32
C PHE A 213 2.80 -33.44 4.99
N ASN A 214 3.44 -32.50 4.30
CA ASN A 214 4.60 -31.81 4.83
C ASN A 214 4.16 -30.74 5.84
N TRP A 215 4.18 -31.11 7.10
CA TRP A 215 3.75 -30.21 8.16
C TRP A 215 4.83 -29.28 8.69
N GLU A 216 6.09 -29.50 8.30
CA GLU A 216 7.24 -28.69 8.73
C GLU A 216 7.58 -27.62 7.68
N ASP A 217 7.41 -27.90 6.38
CA ASP A 217 7.60 -26.94 5.27
C ASP A 217 6.26 -26.34 4.78
N VAL A 218 5.49 -25.76 5.70
CA VAL A 218 4.27 -25.02 5.33
C VAL A 218 4.65 -23.65 4.78
N LYS A 219 4.20 -23.37 3.55
CA LYS A 219 4.56 -22.13 2.84
C LYS A 219 3.51 -21.05 3.08
N ILE A 220 3.94 -19.86 3.47
CA ILE A 220 3.08 -18.66 3.43
C ILE A 220 3.12 -18.12 2.02
N VAL A 221 1.96 -18.12 1.34
CA VAL A 221 1.84 -17.63 -0.04
C VAL A 221 1.48 -16.15 -0.09
N ASP A 222 0.72 -15.65 0.90
CA ASP A 222 0.37 -14.23 1.03
C ASP A 222 -0.01 -13.87 2.48
N SER A 223 -0.08 -12.58 2.79
CA SER A 223 -0.47 -12.04 4.09
C SER A 223 -1.35 -10.80 3.96
N GLU A 224 -2.53 -10.80 4.57
CA GLU A 224 -3.49 -9.70 4.48
C GLU A 224 -4.30 -9.59 5.77
N SER A 225 -4.24 -8.44 6.43
CA SER A 225 -4.92 -8.24 7.72
C SER A 225 -6.44 -8.10 7.56
N ASN A 226 -6.91 -7.58 6.43
CA ASN A 226 -8.33 -7.41 6.17
C ASN A 226 -8.97 -8.73 5.73
N TYR A 227 -9.96 -9.21 6.49
CA TYR A 227 -10.64 -10.48 6.23
C TYR A 227 -11.20 -10.60 4.80
N LYS A 228 -11.89 -9.58 4.29
CA LYS A 228 -12.50 -9.63 2.94
C LYS A 228 -11.44 -9.76 1.85
N LYS A 229 -10.35 -8.99 1.97
CA LYS A 229 -9.24 -9.06 1.02
C LYS A 229 -8.48 -10.39 1.13
N ARG A 230 -8.33 -10.90 2.34
CA ARG A 230 -7.71 -12.21 2.59
C ARG A 230 -8.51 -13.35 1.98
N ASN A 231 -9.85 -13.31 2.08
CA ASN A 231 -10.71 -14.29 1.41
C ASN A 231 -10.52 -14.28 -0.11
N ILE A 232 -10.45 -13.09 -0.72
CA ILE A 232 -10.18 -12.98 -2.16
C ILE A 232 -8.79 -13.53 -2.50
N SER A 233 -7.76 -13.23 -1.69
CA SER A 233 -6.41 -13.77 -1.86
C SER A 233 -6.37 -15.30 -1.74
N GLU A 234 -7.04 -15.87 -0.75
CA GLU A 234 -7.20 -17.32 -0.59
C GLU A 234 -7.87 -17.93 -1.83
N MET A 235 -8.96 -17.35 -2.33
CA MET A 235 -9.66 -17.82 -3.52
C MET A 235 -8.78 -17.81 -4.78
N ILE A 236 -8.00 -16.75 -4.96
CA ILE A 236 -7.03 -16.63 -6.05
C ILE A 236 -6.00 -17.74 -5.95
N HIS A 237 -5.39 -17.92 -4.79
CA HIS A 237 -4.36 -18.95 -4.59
C HIS A 237 -4.90 -20.38 -4.69
N ILE A 238 -6.16 -20.63 -4.31
CA ILE A 238 -6.83 -21.91 -4.55
C ILE A 238 -6.96 -22.16 -6.05
N LYS A 239 -7.41 -21.17 -6.82
CA LYS A 239 -7.55 -21.29 -8.28
C LYS A 239 -6.20 -21.55 -8.94
N GLU A 240 -5.13 -20.87 -8.53
CA GLU A 240 -3.76 -21.06 -9.06
C GLU A 240 -3.21 -22.49 -8.87
N GLN A 241 -3.79 -23.31 -8.00
CA GLN A 241 -3.34 -24.69 -7.83
C GLN A 241 -3.64 -25.54 -9.06
N LYS A 242 -2.63 -26.29 -9.53
CA LYS A 242 -2.81 -27.29 -10.60
C LYS A 242 -3.62 -28.50 -10.12
N ASN A 243 -3.34 -28.97 -8.91
CA ASN A 243 -4.03 -30.08 -8.25
C ASN A 243 -4.38 -29.66 -6.80
N GLY A 244 -5.50 -28.97 -6.64
CA GLY A 244 -5.96 -28.44 -5.36
C GLY A 244 -6.95 -29.38 -4.68
N LEU A 245 -6.79 -29.58 -3.37
CA LEU A 245 -7.71 -30.38 -2.53
C LEU A 245 -8.93 -29.58 -2.03
N ASN A 246 -8.90 -28.26 -2.19
CA ASN A 246 -9.97 -27.36 -1.79
C ASN A 246 -11.28 -27.65 -2.53
N LEU A 247 -12.41 -27.38 -1.89
CA LEU A 247 -13.73 -27.59 -2.49
C LEU A 247 -14.05 -26.44 -3.45
N MET A 248 -14.78 -26.72 -4.54
CA MET A 248 -15.18 -25.66 -5.49
C MET A 248 -15.97 -24.52 -4.83
N LYS A 249 -16.75 -24.86 -3.78
CA LYS A 249 -17.50 -23.91 -2.93
C LYS A 249 -16.61 -22.83 -2.32
N ASP A 250 -15.34 -23.14 -2.04
CA ASP A 250 -14.38 -22.22 -1.44
C ASP A 250 -14.06 -21.02 -2.36
N THR A 251 -14.48 -21.05 -3.64
CA THR A 251 -14.19 -20.02 -4.64
C THR A 251 -15.42 -19.37 -5.27
N GLU A 252 -16.63 -19.66 -4.78
CA GLU A 252 -17.88 -19.21 -5.42
C GLU A 252 -18.09 -17.69 -5.41
N LEU A 253 -17.52 -16.99 -4.43
CA LEU A 253 -17.62 -15.52 -4.32
C LEU A 253 -16.65 -14.77 -5.24
N LEU A 254 -15.75 -15.48 -5.94
CA LEU A 254 -14.84 -14.86 -6.88
C LEU A 254 -15.56 -14.60 -8.21
N ASP A 255 -15.63 -13.33 -8.62
CA ASP A 255 -16.28 -12.95 -9.87
C ASP A 255 -15.62 -13.63 -11.09
N LYS A 256 -16.44 -14.10 -12.04
CA LYS A 256 -15.99 -14.76 -13.26
C LYS A 256 -15.05 -13.89 -14.10
N ALA A 257 -15.14 -12.56 -13.98
CA ALA A 257 -14.23 -11.62 -14.63
C ALA A 257 -12.75 -11.87 -14.27
N TYR A 258 -12.47 -12.41 -13.08
CA TYR A 258 -11.11 -12.74 -12.66
C TYR A 258 -10.57 -14.02 -13.31
N LEU A 259 -11.43 -14.93 -13.78
CA LEU A 259 -10.98 -16.24 -14.30
C LEU A 259 -10.09 -16.08 -15.54
N ASN A 260 -10.49 -15.24 -16.49
CA ASN A 260 -9.70 -14.98 -17.70
C ASN A 260 -8.31 -14.43 -17.36
N ILE A 261 -8.24 -13.54 -16.35
CA ILE A 261 -6.97 -12.96 -15.89
C ILE A 261 -6.09 -14.03 -15.25
N LEU A 262 -6.68 -14.89 -14.41
CA LEU A 262 -5.96 -15.96 -13.74
C LEU A 262 -5.46 -17.02 -14.72
N ASP A 263 -6.22 -17.31 -15.78
CA ASP A 263 -5.82 -18.26 -16.81
C ASP A 263 -4.64 -17.72 -17.63
N ASP A 264 -4.61 -16.42 -17.92
CA ASP A 264 -3.47 -15.80 -18.60
C ASP A 264 -2.21 -15.74 -17.72
N ILE A 265 -2.35 -15.63 -16.39
CA ILE A 265 -1.22 -15.67 -15.45
C ILE A 265 -0.62 -17.09 -15.34
N ARG A 266 -1.40 -18.14 -15.63
CA ARG A 266 -0.94 -19.54 -15.55
C ARG A 266 -0.18 -20.03 -16.78
N LYS A 267 -0.34 -19.35 -17.92
CA LYS A 267 0.41 -19.63 -19.16
C LYS A 267 1.87 -19.22 -19.00
#